data_AF-A0A453FAM2-F1
#
_entry.id   AF-A0A453FAM2-F1
#
_cell.length_a   1.000
_cell.length_b   1.000
_cell.length_c   1.000
_cell.angle_alpha   90.00
_cell.angle_beta   90.00
_cell.angle_gamma   90.00
#
_symmetry.space_group_name_H-M   'P 1'
#
loop_
_entity.id
_entity.type
_entity.pdbx_description
1 polymer ?
#
loop_
_entity_poly.entity_id
_entity_poly.type
_entity_poly.pdbx_seq_one_letter_code
_entity_poly.pdbx_strand_id
1 'polypeptide(L)'
;DEVMRDRGEEEEAEGRERKDAGATKKKVAFFGMFRYARRADFALMGVGTVAAMVNGMSEPLMTVVFAAVIESFGGSDNSAVLHRVSKVRRVR
;
A
#
# COMPACT_ATOMS: atom_id res chain seq x y z
N ASP A 1 4.62 -65.30 1.83
CA ASP A 1 4.41 -64.02 2.55
C ASP A 1 4.65 -62.74 1.76
N GLU A 2 4.86 -62.78 0.43
CA GLU A 2 5.13 -61.56 -0.37
C GLU A 2 3.93 -61.04 -1.18
N VAL A 3 2.84 -61.80 -1.29
CA VAL A 3 1.68 -61.45 -2.15
C VAL A 3 0.64 -60.56 -1.43
N MET A 4 0.79 -60.34 -0.12
CA MET A 4 -0.16 -59.52 0.67
C MET A 4 0.32 -58.10 0.97
N ARG A 5 1.51 -57.68 0.50
CA ARG A 5 2.02 -56.30 0.67
C ARG A 5 1.68 -55.37 -0.49
N ASP A 6 1.58 -55.89 -1.71
CA ASP A 6 1.36 -55.09 -2.92
C ASP A 6 0.03 -54.33 -2.91
N ARG A 7 -1.04 -54.95 -2.40
CA ARG A 7 -2.39 -54.36 -2.35
C ARG A 7 -2.52 -53.18 -1.38
N GLY A 8 -1.66 -53.13 -0.37
CA GLY A 8 -1.69 -52.05 0.63
C GLY A 8 -1.05 -50.76 0.12
N GLU A 9 -0.09 -50.85 -0.80
CA GLU A 9 0.63 -49.69 -1.34
C GLU A 9 -0.17 -49.01 -2.48
N GLU A 10 -0.92 -49.78 -3.27
CA GLU A 10 -1.78 -49.24 -4.33
C GLU A 10 -3.00 -48.45 -3.79
N GLU A 11 -3.62 -48.91 -2.69
CA GLU A 11 -4.74 -48.20 -2.04
C GLU A 11 -4.26 -46.90 -1.32
N GLU A 12 -3.04 -46.88 -0.77
CA GLU A 12 -2.46 -45.67 -0.17
C GLU A 12 -2.02 -44.64 -1.23
N ALA A 13 -1.58 -45.08 -2.41
CA ALA A 13 -1.22 -44.21 -3.53
C ALA A 13 -2.45 -43.51 -4.14
N GLU A 14 -3.55 -44.24 -4.40
CA GLU A 14 -4.80 -43.63 -4.87
C GLU A 14 -5.44 -42.69 -3.83
N GLY A 15 -5.29 -43.00 -2.54
CA GLY A 15 -5.80 -42.18 -1.44
C GLY A 15 -5.04 -40.85 -1.25
N ARG A 16 -3.77 -40.78 -1.67
CA ARG A 16 -2.97 -39.54 -1.66
C ARG A 16 -3.22 -38.67 -2.89
N GLU A 17 -3.40 -39.27 -4.06
CA GLU A 17 -3.61 -38.53 -5.31
C GLU A 17 -4.94 -37.77 -5.33
N ARG A 18 -5.98 -38.33 -4.68
CA ARG A 18 -7.30 -37.67 -4.54
C ARG A 18 -7.34 -36.57 -3.49
N LYS A 19 -6.39 -36.51 -2.56
CA LYS A 19 -6.32 -35.49 -1.49
C LYS A 19 -5.55 -34.23 -1.91
N ASP A 20 -4.61 -34.34 -2.83
CA ASP A 20 -3.85 -33.18 -3.33
C ASP A 20 -4.64 -32.36 -4.38
N ALA A 21 -5.59 -32.99 -5.08
CA ALA A 21 -6.48 -32.31 -6.03
C ALA A 21 -7.54 -31.40 -5.37
N GLY A 22 -7.71 -31.47 -4.04
CA GLY A 22 -8.72 -30.72 -3.28
C GLY A 22 -8.21 -29.47 -2.57
N ALA A 23 -6.89 -29.26 -2.49
CA ALA A 23 -6.31 -28.25 -1.59
C ALA A 23 -5.66 -27.04 -2.30
N THR A 24 -5.58 -27.03 -3.63
CA THR A 24 -5.35 -25.77 -4.35
C THR A 24 -6.66 -25.00 -4.36
N LYS A 25 -6.92 -24.25 -3.27
CA LYS A 25 -8.00 -23.27 -3.18
C LYS A 25 -8.02 -22.49 -4.50
N LYS A 26 -8.99 -22.78 -5.38
CA LYS A 26 -9.12 -22.13 -6.68
C LYS A 26 -9.25 -20.63 -6.41
N LYS A 27 -8.13 -19.90 -6.54
CA LYS A 27 -8.12 -18.44 -6.37
C LYS A 27 -8.94 -17.89 -7.51
N VAL A 28 -10.16 -17.49 -7.22
CA VAL A 28 -10.98 -16.75 -8.18
C VAL A 28 -10.20 -15.50 -8.56
N ALA A 29 -10.06 -15.25 -9.87
CA ALA A 29 -9.39 -14.05 -10.34
C ALA A 29 -10.07 -12.82 -9.73
N PHE A 30 -9.30 -11.81 -9.30
CA PHE A 30 -9.84 -10.61 -8.64
C PHE A 30 -10.95 -9.92 -9.44
N PHE A 31 -10.80 -9.86 -10.77
CA PHE A 31 -11.80 -9.33 -11.68
C PHE A 31 -13.08 -10.20 -11.78
N GLY A 32 -12.97 -11.50 -11.49
CA GLY A 32 -14.10 -12.43 -11.44
C GLY A 32 -15.06 -12.16 -10.28
N MET A 33 -14.60 -11.53 -9.19
CA MET A 33 -15.45 -11.12 -8.07
C MET A 33 -16.38 -9.97 -8.44
N PHE A 34 -15.98 -9.11 -9.39
CA PHE A 34 -16.80 -8.00 -9.89
C PHE A 34 -17.71 -8.38 -11.06
N ARG A 35 -17.74 -9.65 -11.46
CA ARG A 35 -18.54 -10.12 -12.61
C ARG A 35 -20.05 -9.91 -12.45
N TYR A 36 -20.53 -9.81 -11.20
CA TYR A 36 -21.93 -9.51 -10.87
C TYR A 36 -22.17 -8.07 -10.38
N ALA A 37 -21.12 -7.26 -10.27
CA ALA A 37 -21.26 -5.86 -9.86
C ALA A 37 -22.04 -5.10 -10.93
N ARG A 38 -23.16 -4.48 -10.54
CA ARG A 38 -23.98 -3.64 -11.42
C ARG A 38 -23.18 -2.36 -11.71
N ARG A 39 -23.51 -1.64 -12.79
CA ARG A 39 -22.84 -0.36 -13.13
C ARG A 39 -22.80 0.64 -11.96
N ALA A 40 -23.77 0.58 -11.06
CA ALA A 40 -23.79 1.37 -9.82
C ALA A 40 -22.67 0.97 -8.84
N ASP A 41 -22.40 -0.33 -8.65
CA ASP A 41 -21.34 -0.82 -7.77
C ASP A 41 -19.95 -0.40 -8.27
N PHE A 42 -19.73 -0.45 -9.60
CA PHE A 42 -18.50 0.06 -10.21
C PHE A 42 -18.34 1.58 -10.04
N ALA A 43 -19.42 2.35 -10.20
CA ALA A 43 -19.38 3.79 -9.96
C ALA A 43 -19.03 4.09 -8.50
N LEU A 44 -19.62 3.35 -7.56
CA LEU A 44 -19.34 3.50 -6.14
C LEU A 44 -17.88 3.14 -5.78
N MET A 45 -17.31 2.08 -6.39
CA MET A 45 -15.89 1.74 -6.19
C MET A 45 -14.95 2.81 -6.73
N GLY A 46 -15.27 3.42 -7.88
CA GLY A 46 -14.52 4.54 -8.42
C GLY A 46 -14.52 5.73 -7.48
N VAL A 47 -15.71 6.14 -7.02
CA VAL A 47 -15.86 7.25 -6.05
C VAL A 47 -15.12 6.95 -4.75
N GLY A 48 -15.26 5.74 -4.21
CA GLY A 48 -14.58 5.31 -2.99
C GLY A 48 -13.06 5.32 -3.12
N THR A 49 -12.54 4.94 -4.28
CA THR A 49 -11.09 4.93 -4.55
C THR A 49 -10.54 6.36 -4.65
N VAL A 50 -11.23 7.25 -5.36
CA VAL A 50 -10.85 8.67 -5.42
C VAL A 50 -10.92 9.31 -4.04
N ALA A 51 -11.98 9.04 -3.26
CA ALA A 51 -12.10 9.53 -1.89
C ALA A 51 -10.97 9.00 -0.98
N ALA A 52 -10.60 7.72 -1.10
CA ALA A 52 -9.50 7.12 -0.36
C ALA A 52 -8.16 7.75 -0.74
N MET A 53 -7.92 8.01 -2.04
CA MET A 53 -6.71 8.72 -2.50
C MET A 53 -6.62 10.13 -1.92
N VAL A 54 -7.70 10.91 -1.95
CA VAL A 54 -7.72 12.26 -1.38
C VAL A 54 -7.41 12.23 0.12
N ASN A 55 -8.03 11.31 0.87
CA ASN A 55 -7.75 11.16 2.29
C ASN A 55 -6.30 10.74 2.54
N GLY A 56 -5.76 9.78 1.77
CA GLY A 56 -4.37 9.35 1.89
C GLY A 56 -3.34 10.41 1.49
N MET A 57 -3.70 11.31 0.56
CA MET A 57 -2.85 12.43 0.15
C MET A 57 -2.95 13.65 1.08
N SER A 58 -3.97 13.70 1.95
CA SER A 58 -4.16 14.79 2.90
C SER A 58 -2.96 14.96 3.85
N GLU A 59 -2.43 13.84 4.37
CA GLU A 59 -1.28 13.82 5.27
C GLU A 59 0.01 14.41 4.64
N PRO A 60 0.47 13.96 3.46
CA PRO A 60 1.63 14.55 2.82
C PRO A 60 1.38 15.97 2.30
N LEU A 61 0.17 16.29 1.84
CA LEU A 61 -0.16 17.62 1.33
C LEU A 61 -0.10 18.68 2.44
N MET A 62 -0.63 18.38 3.62
CA MET A 62 -0.51 19.27 4.78
C MET A 62 0.95 19.49 5.18
N THR A 63 1.80 18.46 5.04
CA THR A 63 3.24 18.58 5.30
C THR A 63 3.93 19.56 4.34
N VAL A 64 3.61 19.51 3.04
CA VAL A 64 4.18 20.43 2.04
C VAL A 64 3.72 21.87 2.29
N VAL A 65 2.44 22.08 2.60
CA VAL A 65 1.92 23.41 2.95
C VAL A 65 2.63 23.95 4.18
N PHE A 66 2.80 23.13 5.22
CA PHE A 66 3.50 23.52 6.44
C PHE A 66 4.97 23.87 6.18
N ALA A 67 5.65 23.12 5.31
CA ALA A 67 7.01 23.44 4.88
C ALA A 67 7.09 24.82 4.20
N ALA A 68 6.14 25.15 3.32
CA ALA A 68 6.09 26.47 2.68
C ALA A 68 5.83 27.61 3.68
N VAL A 69 5.03 27.35 4.71
CA VAL A 69 4.81 28.30 5.81
C VAL A 69 6.09 28.49 6.62
N ILE A 70 6.80 27.41 6.96
CA ILE A 70 8.09 27.49 7.64
C ILE A 70 9.10 28.28 6.82
N GLU A 71 9.21 28.03 5.51
CA GLU A 71 10.11 28.77 4.62
C GLU A 71 9.75 30.27 4.59
N SER A 72 8.46 30.60 4.56
CA SER A 72 8.01 32.00 4.54
C SER A 72 8.36 32.77 5.81
N PHE A 73 8.35 32.12 6.97
CA PHE A 73 8.74 32.74 8.24
C PHE A 73 10.25 32.61 8.55
N GLY A 74 10.86 31.49 8.16
CA GLY A 74 12.26 31.14 8.38
C GLY A 74 13.23 31.77 7.38
N GLY A 75 12.76 32.08 6.17
CA GLY A 75 13.45 32.86 5.14
C GLY A 75 13.57 34.35 5.47
N SER A 76 13.37 34.75 6.72
CA SER A 76 13.70 36.09 7.21
C SER A 76 15.22 36.28 7.12
N ASP A 77 15.63 37.03 6.11
CA ASP A 77 16.95 37.57 5.76
C ASP A 77 18.00 37.55 6.89
N ASN A 78 18.54 36.36 7.19
CA ASN A 78 19.62 36.19 8.15
C ASN A 78 20.87 36.97 7.70
N SER A 79 21.04 37.18 6.40
CA SER A 79 22.05 38.04 5.78
C SER A 79 21.95 39.49 6.26
N ALA A 80 20.75 40.07 6.32
CA ALA A 80 20.57 41.44 6.81
C ALA A 80 20.90 41.59 8.31
N VAL A 81 20.55 40.58 9.12
CA VAL A 81 20.84 40.58 10.57
C VAL A 81 22.32 40.36 10.84
N LEU A 82 22.95 39.39 10.18
CA LEU A 82 24.39 39.13 10.29
C LEU A 82 25.22 40.32 9.77
N HIS A 83 24.78 40.99 8.71
CA HIS A 83 25.44 42.19 8.20
C HIS A 83 25.36 43.36 9.21
N ARG A 84 24.20 43.58 9.86
CA ARG A 84 24.06 44.57 10.94
C ARG A 84 24.98 44.29 12.12
N VAL A 85 25.04 43.05 12.59
CA VAL A 85 25.87 42.67 13.75
C VAL A 85 27.37 42.72 13.41
N SER A 86 27.75 42.34 12.18
CA SER A 86 29.15 42.47 11.72
C SER A 86 29.61 43.94 11.69
N LYS A 87 28.70 44.86 11.37
CA LYS A 87 28.98 46.30 11.32
C LYS A 87 29.11 46.91 12.71
N VAL A 88 28.29 46.49 13.67
CA VAL A 88 28.37 46.94 15.07
C VAL A 88 29.64 46.42 15.76
N ARG A 89 30.03 45.17 15.50
CA ARG A 89 31.26 44.60 16.09
C ARG A 89 32.54 45.19 15.53
N ARG A 90 32.52 45.71 14.28
CA ARG A 90 33.69 46.29 13.61
C ARG A 90 33.87 47.80 13.88
N VAL A 91 32.86 48.46 14.47
CA VAL A 91 32.88 49.91 14.82
C VAL A 91 33.28 50.14 16.30
N ARG A 92 33.69 49.09 17.02
CA ARG A 92 34.24 49.18 18.38
C ARG A 92 35.70 48.82 18.41
#